data_AF-A0A537JTC6-F1
#
_entry.id   AF-A0A537JTC6-F1
#
_cell.length_a   1.000
_cell.length_b   1.000
_cell.length_c   1.000
_cell.angle_alpha   90.00
_cell.angle_beta   90.00
_cell.angle_gamma   90.00
#
_symmetry.space_group_name_H-M   'P 1'
#
loop_
_entity.id
_entity.type
_entity.pdbx_description
1 polymer ?
#
loop_
_entity_poly.entity_id
_entity_poly.type
_entity_poly.pdbx_seq_one_letter_code
_entity_poly.pdbx_strand_id
1 'polypeptide(L)'
;MSARHRERGFTLVELMVTVAIALFLIGGLLTVLQNVRGAYNNQQQLTQLQDQQRFALTILADVIQAGGYFPDPTTWQPANSLPAANAPAPCAAAFVAGQAFSGCHTATTAPDTIEVRYRTAKDDGVIFCDGSTNAVGSRSLQDPTGAYVNQFTVVPPAGNTPGQLQCQLSDGATGAVITAPVTIVNGVENLQVLYGVKRTPALSDYNVDTYLTADQMNTAGVNGNDWNNVSSVRVILSFTNPLYNPARPTEQPATIAFERVIQVMARAGVHT
;
A
#
# COMPACT_ATOMS: atom_id res chain seq x y z
N MET A 1 -10.74 -83.18 -15.41
CA MET A 1 -9.84 -83.34 -14.24
C MET A 1 -9.49 -81.95 -13.72
N SER A 2 -10.04 -81.54 -12.59
CA SER A 2 -9.79 -80.23 -11.98
C SER A 2 -8.67 -80.37 -10.96
N ALA A 3 -7.50 -79.79 -11.23
CA ALA A 3 -6.40 -79.75 -10.28
C ALA A 3 -6.74 -78.78 -9.14
N ARG A 4 -7.11 -79.32 -7.98
CA ARG A 4 -7.24 -78.53 -6.74
C ARG A 4 -5.86 -78.00 -6.35
N HIS A 5 -5.66 -76.69 -6.53
CA HIS A 5 -4.55 -75.98 -5.92
C HIS A 5 -4.68 -76.07 -4.40
N ARG A 6 -3.66 -76.65 -3.75
CA ARG A 6 -3.49 -76.57 -2.29
C ARG A 6 -2.98 -75.16 -1.99
N GLU A 7 -3.86 -74.30 -1.50
CA GLU A 7 -3.49 -73.01 -0.93
C GLU A 7 -2.57 -73.27 0.28
N ARG A 8 -1.30 -72.85 0.18
CA ARG A 8 -0.37 -72.85 1.31
C ARG A 8 -0.74 -71.65 2.18
N GLY A 9 -1.21 -71.89 3.40
CA GLY A 9 -1.55 -70.82 4.35
C GLY A 9 -0.32 -70.00 4.74
N PHE A 10 -0.52 -68.70 4.94
CA PHE A 10 0.51 -67.75 5.38
C PHE A 10 0.91 -68.00 6.83
N THR A 11 2.19 -67.78 7.14
CA THR A 11 2.67 -67.86 8.54
C THR A 11 2.37 -66.54 9.28
N LEU A 12 2.12 -66.61 10.60
CA LEU A 12 1.84 -65.42 11.43
C LEU A 12 2.97 -64.37 11.32
N VAL A 13 4.22 -64.84 11.19
CA VAL A 13 5.41 -64.01 11.01
C VAL A 13 5.38 -63.25 9.67
N GLU A 14 4.94 -63.89 8.59
CA GLU A 14 4.83 -63.27 7.26
C GLU A 14 3.78 -62.15 7.23
N LEU A 15 2.68 -62.33 7.97
CA LEU A 15 1.66 -61.29 8.16
C LEU A 15 2.20 -60.12 9.01
N MET A 16 2.98 -60.40 10.05
CA MET A 16 3.63 -59.35 10.85
C MET A 16 4.64 -58.53 10.04
N VAL A 17 5.47 -59.20 9.24
CA VAL A 17 6.48 -58.54 8.41
C VAL A 17 5.83 -57.69 7.32
N THR A 18 4.79 -58.21 6.65
CA THR A 18 4.07 -57.45 5.61
C THR A 18 3.38 -56.20 6.17
N VAL A 19 2.71 -56.30 7.32
CA VAL A 19 2.10 -55.15 7.99
C VAL A 19 3.15 -54.13 8.45
N ALA A 20 4.29 -54.60 8.99
CA ALA A 20 5.37 -53.71 9.42
C ALA A 20 5.96 -52.91 8.23
N ILE A 21 6.21 -53.57 7.09
CA ILE A 21 6.69 -52.90 5.88
C ILE A 21 5.64 -51.94 5.33
N ALA A 22 4.37 -52.34 5.27
CA ALA A 22 3.29 -51.48 4.79
C ALA A 22 3.15 -50.20 5.63
N LEU A 23 3.20 -50.32 6.96
CA LEU A 23 3.16 -49.17 7.86
C LEU A 23 4.38 -48.26 7.70
N PHE A 24 5.57 -48.83 7.52
CA PHE A 24 6.78 -48.05 7.27
C PHE A 24 6.68 -47.23 5.97
N LEU A 25 6.22 -47.86 4.88
CA LEU A 25 6.05 -47.19 3.58
C LEU A 25 4.96 -46.10 3.64
N ILE A 26 3.82 -46.39 4.27
CA ILE A 26 2.74 -45.42 4.45
C ILE A 26 3.21 -44.26 5.34
N GLY A 27 3.94 -44.54 6.42
CA GLY A 27 4.52 -43.51 7.28
C GLY A 27 5.46 -42.58 6.51
N GLY A 28 6.35 -43.14 5.69
CA GLY A 28 7.21 -42.36 4.80
C GLY A 28 6.44 -41.53 3.75
N LEU A 29 5.39 -42.10 3.16
CA LEU A 29 4.56 -41.35 2.20
C LEU A 29 3.79 -40.20 2.86
N LEU A 30 3.27 -40.41 4.08
CA LEU A 30 2.54 -39.39 4.82
C LEU A 30 3.42 -38.18 5.16
N THR A 31 4.68 -38.39 5.55
CA THR A 31 5.61 -37.29 5.83
C THR A 31 5.93 -36.49 4.57
N VAL A 32 6.16 -37.17 3.43
CA VAL A 32 6.36 -36.51 2.13
C VAL A 32 5.12 -35.69 1.76
N LEU A 33 3.92 -36.25 1.90
CA LEU A 33 2.68 -35.55 1.57
C LEU A 33 2.46 -34.31 2.45
N GLN A 34 2.77 -34.39 3.75
CA GLN A 34 2.69 -33.25 4.66
C GLN A 34 3.67 -32.14 4.27
N ASN A 35 4.91 -32.50 3.94
CA ASN A 35 5.91 -31.54 3.48
C ASN A 35 5.50 -30.86 2.17
N VAL A 36 4.98 -31.64 1.22
CA VAL A 36 4.48 -31.14 -0.06
C VAL A 36 3.32 -30.16 0.16
N ARG A 37 2.35 -30.50 1.02
CA ARG A 37 1.23 -29.60 1.35
C ARG A 37 1.70 -28.32 2.03
N GLY A 38 2.65 -28.40 2.95
CA GLY A 38 3.24 -27.23 3.60
C GLY A 38 3.92 -26.31 2.58
N ALA A 39 4.72 -26.87 1.67
CA ALA A 39 5.37 -26.11 0.61
C ALA A 39 4.36 -25.43 -0.33
N TYR A 40 3.29 -26.13 -0.72
CA TYR A 40 2.23 -25.56 -1.56
C TYR A 40 1.51 -24.39 -0.88
N ASN A 41 1.14 -24.52 0.39
CA ASN A 41 0.47 -23.43 1.12
C ASN A 41 1.37 -22.19 1.26
N ASN A 42 2.65 -22.41 1.59
CA ASN A 42 3.64 -21.34 1.68
C ASN A 42 3.80 -20.61 0.34
N GLN A 43 3.86 -21.36 -0.77
CA GLN A 43 3.97 -20.78 -2.11
C GLN A 43 2.72 -19.96 -2.48
N GLN A 44 1.52 -20.43 -2.12
CA GLN A 44 0.27 -19.70 -2.36
C GLN A 44 0.22 -18.38 -1.59
N GLN A 45 0.59 -18.40 -0.30
CA GLN A 45 0.60 -17.19 0.53
C GLN A 45 1.62 -16.16 0.02
N LEU A 46 2.81 -16.60 -0.42
CA LEU A 46 3.81 -15.70 -1.03
C LEU A 46 3.30 -15.09 -2.35
N THR A 47 2.62 -15.88 -3.17
CA THR A 47 2.05 -15.40 -4.44
C THR A 47 0.98 -14.34 -4.16
N GLN A 48 0.09 -14.59 -3.19
CA GLN A 48 -0.93 -13.62 -2.80
C GLN A 48 -0.33 -12.32 -2.26
N LEU A 49 0.74 -12.41 -1.46
CA LEU A 49 1.46 -11.24 -0.95
C LEU A 49 2.07 -10.40 -2.09
N GLN A 50 2.65 -11.04 -3.11
CA GLN A 50 3.20 -10.33 -4.27
C GLN A 50 2.12 -9.60 -5.08
N ASP A 51 0.97 -10.24 -5.29
CA ASP A 51 -0.14 -9.60 -6.02
C ASP A 51 -0.73 -8.43 -5.23
N GLN A 52 -0.91 -8.59 -3.92
CA GLN A 52 -1.34 -7.52 -3.02
C GLN A 52 -0.36 -6.35 -2.99
N GLN A 53 0.94 -6.63 -2.94
CA GLN A 53 1.99 -5.62 -3.00
C GLN A 53 1.98 -4.87 -4.33
N ARG A 54 1.92 -5.59 -5.46
CA ARG A 54 1.86 -4.96 -6.79
C ARG A 54 0.65 -4.05 -6.91
N PHE A 55 -0.51 -4.50 -6.44
CA PHE A 55 -1.74 -3.71 -6.49
C PHE A 55 -1.65 -2.45 -5.61
N ALA A 56 -1.26 -2.59 -4.33
CA ALA A 56 -1.12 -1.47 -3.41
C ALA A 56 -0.16 -0.39 -3.94
N LEU A 57 1.03 -0.79 -4.39
CA LEU A 57 2.03 0.14 -4.92
C LEU A 57 1.65 0.75 -6.27
N THR A 58 0.76 0.12 -7.04
CA THR A 58 0.25 0.68 -8.30
C THR A 58 -0.75 1.79 -8.01
N ILE A 59 -1.76 1.54 -7.17
CA ILE A 59 -2.74 2.56 -6.78
C ILE A 59 -2.09 3.75 -6.07
N LEU A 60 -1.15 3.48 -5.14
CA LEU A 60 -0.37 4.54 -4.49
C LEU A 60 0.42 5.36 -5.51
N ALA A 61 1.07 4.71 -6.47
CA ALA A 61 1.85 5.40 -7.50
C ALA A 61 0.97 6.27 -8.40
N ASP A 62 -0.16 5.75 -8.89
CA ASP A 62 -1.05 6.48 -9.80
C ASP A 62 -1.62 7.74 -9.11
N VAL A 63 -2.06 7.61 -7.85
CA VAL A 63 -2.59 8.74 -7.07
C VAL A 63 -1.50 9.76 -6.74
N ILE A 64 -0.34 9.31 -6.25
CA ILE A 64 0.78 10.21 -5.89
C ILE A 64 1.32 10.95 -7.12
N GLN A 65 1.42 10.27 -8.27
CA GLN A 65 1.85 10.89 -9.53
C GLN A 65 0.90 12.01 -9.97
N ALA A 66 -0.40 11.81 -9.79
CA ALA A 66 -1.43 12.81 -10.09
C ALA A 66 -1.48 13.96 -9.07
N GLY A 67 -0.72 13.91 -7.97
CA GLY A 67 -0.71 14.98 -6.97
C GLY A 67 -0.38 16.34 -7.57
N GLY A 68 -1.22 17.33 -7.28
CA GLY A 68 -1.08 18.69 -7.81
C GLY A 68 -1.61 18.88 -9.23
N TYR A 69 -2.18 17.85 -9.86
CA TYR A 69 -2.81 17.97 -11.17
C TYR A 69 -4.03 18.91 -11.14
N PHE A 70 -4.21 19.67 -12.21
CA PHE A 70 -5.42 20.42 -12.51
C PHE A 70 -5.59 20.48 -14.05
N PRO A 71 -6.83 20.39 -14.56
CA PRO A 71 -7.10 20.07 -15.97
C PRO A 71 -6.79 21.21 -16.94
N ASP A 72 -6.84 22.47 -16.49
CA ASP A 72 -6.64 23.62 -17.37
C ASP A 72 -5.81 24.71 -16.68
N PRO A 73 -4.54 24.92 -17.10
CA PRO A 73 -3.65 25.91 -16.49
C PRO A 73 -3.93 27.35 -16.93
N THR A 74 -4.81 27.57 -17.92
CA THR A 74 -5.17 28.92 -18.39
C THR A 74 -6.33 29.50 -17.59
N THR A 75 -7.19 28.64 -17.07
CA THR A 75 -8.31 29.02 -16.20
C THR A 75 -7.98 28.84 -14.72
N TRP A 76 -7.17 27.84 -14.38
CA TRP A 76 -6.76 27.53 -13.01
C TRP A 76 -5.27 27.79 -12.78
N GLN A 77 -5.00 28.56 -11.73
CA GLN A 77 -3.68 28.71 -11.12
C GLN A 77 -3.53 27.75 -9.94
N PRO A 78 -2.31 27.38 -9.53
CA PRO A 78 -2.13 26.45 -8.40
C PRO A 78 -2.95 26.82 -7.15
N ALA A 79 -2.96 28.10 -6.75
CA ALA A 79 -3.65 28.56 -5.56
C ALA A 79 -5.20 28.49 -5.64
N ASN A 80 -5.80 28.71 -6.81
CA ASN A 80 -7.26 28.63 -6.98
C ASN A 80 -7.73 27.21 -7.38
N SER A 81 -6.83 26.40 -7.94
CA SER A 81 -7.06 24.99 -8.26
C SER A 81 -7.15 24.14 -6.99
N LEU A 82 -6.32 24.48 -6.01
CA LEU A 82 -6.16 23.80 -4.73
C LEU A 82 -6.28 24.84 -3.61
N PRO A 83 -7.50 25.30 -3.27
CA PRO A 83 -7.69 26.35 -2.26
C PRO A 83 -7.25 25.89 -0.87
N ALA A 84 -7.09 26.81 0.08
CA ALA A 84 -6.88 26.42 1.47
C ALA A 84 -8.09 25.62 1.98
N ALA A 85 -7.83 24.48 2.62
CA ALA A 85 -8.86 23.54 3.08
C ALA A 85 -8.38 22.75 4.29
N ASN A 86 -9.29 22.24 5.11
CA ASN A 86 -8.91 21.36 6.21
C ASN A 86 -8.50 19.99 5.65
N ALA A 87 -7.38 19.45 6.14
CA ALA A 87 -7.07 18.04 5.91
C ALA A 87 -8.06 17.14 6.66
N PRO A 88 -8.44 15.99 6.09
CA PRO A 88 -9.17 14.99 6.83
C PRO A 88 -8.36 14.48 8.05
N ALA A 89 -9.08 13.97 9.06
CA ALA A 89 -8.44 13.19 10.12
C ALA A 89 -7.79 11.93 9.51
N PRO A 90 -6.66 11.42 10.04
CA PRO A 90 -6.07 11.75 11.33
C PRO A 90 -5.10 12.93 11.33
N CYS A 91 -4.65 13.41 10.17
CA CYS A 91 -3.58 14.42 10.13
C CYS A 91 -4.06 15.83 10.50
N ALA A 92 -5.29 16.20 10.09
CA ALA A 92 -6.01 17.43 10.46
C ALA A 92 -5.25 18.77 10.30
N ALA A 93 -4.06 18.79 9.71
CA ALA A 93 -3.30 19.98 9.39
C ALA A 93 -3.85 20.63 8.12
N ALA A 94 -4.30 21.89 8.21
CA ALA A 94 -4.91 22.57 7.06
C ALA A 94 -3.94 22.67 5.88
N PHE A 95 -4.42 22.34 4.68
CA PHE A 95 -3.75 22.64 3.43
C PHE A 95 -3.68 24.15 3.22
N VAL A 96 -2.50 24.65 2.84
CA VAL A 96 -2.40 26.00 2.28
C VAL A 96 -2.84 26.00 0.80
N ALA A 97 -3.14 27.19 0.27
CA ALA A 97 -3.48 27.31 -1.14
C ALA A 97 -2.31 26.86 -2.03
N GLY A 98 -2.58 26.02 -3.02
CA GLY A 98 -1.58 25.42 -3.91
C GLY A 98 -0.92 24.13 -3.38
N GLN A 99 -1.19 23.73 -2.15
CA GLN A 99 -0.56 22.56 -1.54
C GLN A 99 -1.16 21.25 -2.07
N ALA A 100 -0.34 20.43 -2.71
CA ALA A 100 -0.76 19.14 -3.27
C ALA A 100 -0.65 17.98 -2.27
N PHE A 101 0.32 18.04 -1.36
CA PHE A 101 0.61 16.95 -0.42
C PHE A 101 0.47 17.41 1.01
N SER A 102 -0.04 16.52 1.84
CA SER A 102 0.00 16.62 3.29
C SER A 102 0.17 15.22 3.87
N GLY A 103 0.43 15.14 5.15
CA GLY A 103 0.54 13.87 5.85
C GLY A 103 0.87 14.09 7.30
N CYS A 104 0.88 13.00 8.04
CA CYS A 104 1.25 13.01 9.45
C CYS A 104 2.18 11.86 9.77
N HIS A 105 3.17 12.21 10.57
CA HIS A 105 4.14 11.33 11.20
C HIS A 105 4.07 11.65 12.69
N THR A 106 3.59 10.71 13.50
CA THR A 106 3.31 10.96 14.92
C THR A 106 4.33 10.30 15.86
N ALA A 107 4.98 9.21 15.42
CA ALA A 107 6.07 8.53 16.11
C ALA A 107 6.70 7.46 15.19
N THR A 108 7.84 6.88 15.59
CA THR A 108 8.56 5.87 14.80
C THR A 108 7.79 4.55 14.57
N THR A 109 6.78 4.24 15.39
CA THR A 109 6.07 2.95 15.36
C THR A 109 4.63 3.03 14.88
N ALA A 110 4.05 4.23 14.75
CA ALA A 110 2.73 4.41 14.18
C ALA A 110 2.85 4.49 12.65
N PRO A 111 1.88 3.94 11.89
CA PRO A 111 1.86 4.16 10.46
C PRO A 111 1.67 5.62 10.10
N ASP A 112 2.45 6.06 9.13
CA ASP A 112 2.30 7.35 8.51
C ASP A 112 1.01 7.38 7.68
N THR A 113 0.51 8.58 7.50
CA THR A 113 -0.60 8.87 6.58
C THR A 113 -0.10 9.81 5.51
N ILE A 114 -0.50 9.55 4.26
CA ILE A 114 -0.29 10.46 3.14
C ILE A 114 -1.62 10.91 2.57
N GLU A 115 -1.71 12.21 2.29
CA GLU A 115 -2.83 12.85 1.64
C GLU A 115 -2.35 13.50 0.34
N VAL A 116 -3.00 13.11 -0.75
CA VAL A 116 -2.68 13.59 -2.09
C VAL A 116 -3.88 14.32 -2.66
N ARG A 117 -3.66 15.58 -3.01
CA ARG A 117 -4.68 16.48 -3.50
C ARG A 117 -4.45 16.84 -4.97
N TYR A 118 -5.51 16.76 -5.75
CA TYR A 118 -5.53 17.23 -7.13
C TYR A 118 -6.95 17.64 -7.53
N ARG A 119 -7.06 18.39 -8.62
CA ARG A 119 -8.31 18.79 -9.24
C ARG A 119 -8.51 18.02 -10.53
N THR A 120 -9.70 17.48 -10.75
CA THR A 120 -10.03 16.74 -11.97
C THR A 120 -11.22 17.37 -12.66
N ALA A 121 -11.23 17.35 -13.98
CA ALA A 121 -12.43 17.65 -14.75
C ALA A 121 -13.32 16.41 -14.81
N LYS A 122 -14.59 16.67 -15.09
CA LYS A 122 -15.55 15.61 -15.33
C LYS A 122 -15.12 14.72 -16.49
N ASP A 123 -15.13 13.41 -16.26
CA ASP A 123 -14.79 12.35 -17.22
C ASP A 123 -13.37 12.48 -17.81
N ASP A 124 -12.41 13.05 -17.05
CA ASP A 124 -11.00 13.19 -17.49
C ASP A 124 -10.15 11.92 -17.30
N GLY A 125 -10.71 10.88 -16.70
CA GLY A 125 -10.06 9.59 -16.50
C GLY A 125 -9.03 9.55 -15.37
N VAL A 126 -8.87 10.63 -14.58
CA VAL A 126 -8.00 10.62 -13.41
C VAL A 126 -8.65 9.81 -12.28
N ILE A 127 -7.90 8.83 -11.77
CA ILE A 127 -8.37 7.82 -10.82
C ILE A 127 -8.13 8.25 -9.38
N PHE A 128 -9.16 8.13 -8.55
CA PHE A 128 -9.12 8.28 -7.09
C PHE A 128 -8.56 7.04 -6.40
N CYS A 129 -8.18 7.15 -5.13
CA CYS A 129 -7.60 6.04 -4.39
C CYS A 129 -8.54 4.84 -4.21
N ASP A 130 -9.84 5.01 -4.42
CA ASP A 130 -10.85 3.94 -4.38
C ASP A 130 -11.11 3.32 -5.76
N GLY A 131 -10.37 3.75 -6.78
CA GLY A 131 -10.49 3.29 -8.16
C GLY A 131 -11.60 3.98 -8.96
N SER A 132 -12.40 4.84 -8.33
CA SER A 132 -13.41 5.63 -9.04
C SER A 132 -12.79 6.87 -9.70
N THR A 133 -13.58 7.58 -10.50
CA THR A 133 -13.16 8.80 -11.21
C THR A 133 -14.22 9.88 -11.04
N ASN A 134 -13.92 11.11 -11.43
CA ASN A 134 -14.89 12.21 -11.44
C ASN A 134 -15.88 12.04 -12.61
N ALA A 135 -16.83 11.11 -12.48
CA ALA A 135 -17.82 10.81 -13.51
C ALA A 135 -19.11 11.65 -13.38
N VAL A 136 -20.00 11.57 -14.38
CA VAL A 136 -21.37 12.12 -14.31
C VAL A 136 -22.10 11.66 -13.05
N GLY A 137 -22.54 12.60 -12.21
CA GLY A 137 -23.16 12.32 -10.89
C GLY A 137 -22.19 12.39 -9.71
N SER A 138 -20.99 12.93 -9.93
CA SER A 138 -19.96 13.23 -8.92
C SER A 138 -20.51 13.93 -7.66
N ARG A 139 -19.98 13.53 -6.50
CA ARG A 139 -20.38 13.99 -5.16
C ARG A 139 -19.66 15.26 -4.68
N SER A 140 -18.77 15.84 -5.51
CA SER A 140 -18.12 17.12 -5.15
C SER A 140 -19.05 18.29 -5.49
N LEU A 141 -19.03 19.32 -4.63
CA LEU A 141 -19.88 20.51 -4.76
C LEU A 141 -19.45 21.44 -5.92
N GLN A 142 -18.41 21.11 -6.70
CA GLN A 142 -17.82 21.97 -7.72
C GLN A 142 -17.86 21.37 -9.16
N ASP A 143 -19.01 20.90 -9.64
CA ASP A 143 -19.22 20.51 -11.05
C ASP A 143 -18.94 21.70 -12.01
N PRO A 144 -18.17 21.58 -13.10
CA PRO A 144 -17.60 20.35 -13.69
C PRO A 144 -16.15 20.01 -13.31
N THR A 145 -15.55 20.74 -12.36
CA THR A 145 -14.16 20.48 -11.91
C THR A 145 -14.04 20.45 -10.39
N GLY A 146 -13.83 19.28 -9.80
CA GLY A 146 -13.73 19.09 -8.35
C GLY A 146 -12.29 18.98 -7.88
N ALA A 147 -11.97 19.57 -6.72
CA ALA A 147 -10.74 19.25 -5.99
C ALA A 147 -11.02 18.07 -5.07
N TYR A 148 -10.08 17.12 -4.98
CA TYR A 148 -10.24 15.90 -4.19
C TYR A 148 -8.98 15.62 -3.39
N VAL A 149 -9.16 15.12 -2.16
CA VAL A 149 -8.09 14.62 -1.30
C VAL A 149 -8.22 13.11 -1.22
N ASN A 150 -7.19 12.42 -1.68
CA ASN A 150 -7.01 10.99 -1.57
C ASN A 150 -6.13 10.71 -0.37
N GLN A 151 -6.69 10.08 0.66
CA GLN A 151 -5.96 9.78 1.88
C GLN A 151 -5.70 8.27 1.97
N PHE A 152 -4.43 7.91 2.18
CA PHE A 152 -4.04 6.53 2.47
C PHE A 152 -3.65 6.41 3.95
N THR A 153 -4.32 5.50 4.65
CA THR A 153 -4.04 5.17 6.05
C THR A 153 -3.82 3.67 6.19
N VAL A 154 -2.98 3.29 7.15
CA VAL A 154 -2.89 1.89 7.56
C VAL A 154 -3.60 1.71 8.89
N VAL A 155 -4.48 0.72 8.93
CA VAL A 155 -5.05 0.19 10.17
C VAL A 155 -4.17 -1.00 10.58
N PRO A 156 -3.36 -0.88 11.65
CA PRO A 156 -2.51 -1.98 12.10
C PRO A 156 -3.33 -3.23 12.46
N PRO A 157 -2.72 -4.42 12.40
CA PRO A 157 -3.39 -5.66 12.79
C PRO A 157 -3.86 -5.60 14.26
N ALA A 158 -5.08 -6.06 14.50
CA ALA A 158 -5.69 -6.09 15.82
C ALA A 158 -6.37 -7.44 16.07
N GLY A 159 -5.83 -8.21 17.02
CA GLY A 159 -6.31 -9.57 17.32
C GLY A 159 -6.18 -10.49 16.10
N ASN A 160 -7.30 -11.03 15.64
CA ASN A 160 -7.37 -11.91 14.46
C ASN A 160 -7.63 -11.17 13.15
N THR A 161 -7.66 -9.84 13.16
CA THR A 161 -7.90 -9.03 11.96
C THR A 161 -6.56 -8.64 11.34
N PRO A 162 -6.28 -9.02 10.08
CA PRO A 162 -5.06 -8.60 9.40
C PRO A 162 -5.04 -7.08 9.26
N GLY A 163 -3.86 -6.48 9.29
CA GLY A 163 -3.71 -5.05 9.04
C GLY A 163 -4.14 -4.69 7.62
N GLN A 164 -4.56 -3.45 7.41
CA GLN A 164 -5.20 -3.02 6.16
C GLN A 164 -4.66 -1.68 5.70
N LEU A 165 -4.40 -1.56 4.40
CA LEU A 165 -4.26 -0.27 3.73
C LEU A 165 -5.66 0.20 3.31
N GLN A 166 -6.05 1.37 3.78
CA GLN A 166 -7.34 1.98 3.49
C GLN A 166 -7.18 3.26 2.67
N CYS A 167 -8.18 3.54 1.84
CA CYS A 167 -8.34 4.78 1.10
C CYS A 167 -9.60 5.50 1.59
N GLN A 168 -9.48 6.79 1.86
CA GLN A 168 -10.61 7.68 2.05
C GLN A 168 -10.58 8.79 1.00
N LEU A 169 -11.73 9.11 0.43
CA LEU A 169 -11.88 10.22 -0.51
C LEU A 169 -12.62 11.36 0.18
N SER A 170 -12.04 12.55 0.15
CA SER A 170 -12.65 13.78 0.67
C SER A 170 -12.69 14.88 -0.39
N ASP A 171 -13.63 15.81 -0.25
CA ASP A 171 -13.70 17.02 -1.04
C ASP A 171 -12.51 17.92 -0.70
N GLY A 172 -11.71 18.27 -1.69
CA GLY A 172 -10.45 18.99 -1.51
C GLY A 172 -10.58 20.49 -1.27
N ALA A 173 -11.80 21.04 -1.31
CA ALA A 173 -12.08 22.42 -0.95
C ALA A 173 -12.65 22.54 0.47
N THR A 174 -13.47 21.58 0.91
CA THR A 174 -14.16 21.61 2.21
C THR A 174 -13.58 20.66 3.25
N GLY A 175 -12.84 19.64 2.83
CA GLY A 175 -12.37 18.54 3.67
C GLY A 175 -13.47 17.52 4.01
N ALA A 176 -14.68 17.68 3.49
CA ALA A 176 -15.80 16.78 3.78
C ALA A 176 -15.57 15.40 3.17
N VAL A 177 -15.81 14.34 3.94
CA VAL A 177 -15.65 12.95 3.47
C VAL A 177 -16.71 12.64 2.42
N ILE A 178 -16.28 12.23 1.23
CA ILE A 178 -17.11 11.79 0.11
C ILE A 178 -17.35 10.29 0.18
N THR A 179 -16.25 9.54 0.40
CA THR A 179 -16.22 8.09 0.54
C THR A 179 -15.50 7.78 1.85
N ALA A 180 -16.19 7.09 2.77
CA ALA A 180 -15.59 6.62 4.02
C ALA A 180 -14.42 5.64 3.74
N PRO A 181 -13.52 5.40 4.71
CA PRO A 181 -12.37 4.52 4.49
C PRO A 181 -12.75 3.15 3.92
N VAL A 182 -12.22 2.79 2.75
CA VAL A 182 -12.37 1.50 2.07
C VAL A 182 -11.04 0.76 2.08
N THR A 183 -11.06 -0.54 2.37
CA THR A 183 -9.88 -1.40 2.33
C THR A 183 -9.43 -1.67 0.89
N ILE A 184 -8.19 -1.31 0.59
CA ILE A 184 -7.56 -1.56 -0.72
C ILE A 184 -6.83 -2.90 -0.70
N VAL A 185 -6.03 -3.15 0.35
CA VAL A 185 -5.24 -4.37 0.52
C VAL A 185 -5.19 -4.78 1.99
N ASN A 186 -5.20 -6.09 2.23
CA ASN A 186 -5.01 -6.70 3.55
C ASN A 186 -3.54 -7.11 3.77
N GLY A 187 -3.16 -7.38 5.01
CA GLY A 187 -1.82 -7.82 5.36
C GLY A 187 -0.79 -6.70 5.43
N VAL A 188 -1.20 -5.43 5.47
CA VAL A 188 -0.29 -4.28 5.64
C VAL A 188 -0.22 -3.93 7.12
N GLU A 189 0.98 -3.97 7.70
CA GLU A 189 1.20 -3.63 9.11
C GLU A 189 1.65 -2.19 9.32
N ASN A 190 2.43 -1.66 8.38
CA ASN A 190 2.98 -0.32 8.50
C ASN A 190 3.09 0.37 7.14
N LEU A 191 2.99 1.70 7.16
CA LEU A 191 3.26 2.60 6.06
C LEU A 191 4.22 3.67 6.58
N GLN A 192 5.35 3.85 5.92
CA GLN A 192 6.25 4.96 6.14
C GLN A 192 6.35 5.79 4.88
N VAL A 193 6.32 7.12 5.04
CA VAL A 193 6.29 8.06 3.93
C VAL A 193 7.35 9.12 4.14
N LEU A 194 8.20 9.26 3.13
CA LEU A 194 9.26 10.26 3.08
C LEU A 194 9.05 11.16 1.86
N TYR A 195 9.08 12.46 2.09
CA TYR A 195 8.87 13.48 1.08
C TYR A 195 10.21 13.99 0.58
N GLY A 196 10.47 13.76 -0.70
CA GLY A 196 11.64 14.24 -1.40
C GLY A 196 11.45 15.69 -1.83
N VAL A 197 12.27 16.57 -1.25
CA VAL A 197 12.27 18.00 -1.53
C VAL A 197 13.65 18.45 -1.98
N LYS A 198 13.69 19.66 -2.54
CA LYS A 198 14.93 20.38 -2.79
C LYS A 198 15.07 21.50 -1.77
N ARG A 199 16.16 21.49 -1.01
CA ARG A 199 16.50 22.57 -0.05
C ARG A 199 17.75 23.34 -0.44
N THR A 200 18.45 22.92 -1.49
CA THR A 200 19.65 23.57 -2.01
C THR A 200 19.30 24.52 -3.16
N PRO A 201 19.26 25.84 -2.95
CA PRO A 201 18.75 26.79 -3.95
C PRO A 201 19.74 27.10 -5.09
N ALA A 202 20.94 26.50 -5.09
CA ALA A 202 22.04 26.85 -6.00
C ALA A 202 21.73 26.57 -7.50
N LEU A 203 20.70 25.78 -7.80
CA LEU A 203 20.27 25.47 -9.17
C LEU A 203 18.75 25.64 -9.28
N SER A 204 18.24 26.14 -10.40
CA SER A 204 16.80 26.19 -10.71
C SER A 204 16.38 24.89 -11.39
N ASP A 205 16.15 23.85 -10.59
CA ASP A 205 15.67 22.55 -11.06
C ASP A 205 14.79 21.90 -9.96
N TYR A 206 14.12 20.78 -10.29
CA TYR A 206 13.29 20.00 -9.36
C TYR A 206 13.99 18.74 -8.81
N ASN A 207 15.33 18.72 -8.78
CA ASN A 207 16.08 17.58 -8.25
C ASN A 207 15.96 17.49 -6.72
N VAL A 208 15.60 16.30 -6.25
CA VAL A 208 15.47 15.99 -4.82
C VAL A 208 16.86 15.84 -4.21
N ASP A 209 17.13 16.60 -3.14
CA ASP A 209 18.40 16.50 -2.38
C ASP A 209 18.21 15.87 -0.99
N THR A 210 16.99 15.94 -0.44
CA THR A 210 16.69 15.49 0.92
C THR A 210 15.33 14.83 0.98
N TYR A 211 15.23 13.75 1.76
CA TYR A 211 13.97 13.10 2.11
C TYR A 211 13.63 13.38 3.56
N LEU A 212 12.37 13.71 3.83
CA LEU A 212 11.90 14.19 5.13
C LEU A 212 10.61 13.51 5.54
N THR A 213 10.41 13.33 6.84
CA THR A 213 9.13 12.89 7.41
C THR A 213 8.13 14.06 7.44
N ALA A 214 6.83 13.75 7.60
CA ALA A 214 5.79 14.78 7.57
C ALA A 214 5.92 15.86 8.67
N ASP A 215 6.39 15.49 9.87
CA ASP A 215 6.67 16.42 10.97
C ASP A 215 7.87 17.34 10.65
N GLN A 216 8.88 16.82 9.96
CA GLN A 216 10.01 17.60 9.46
C GLN A 216 9.60 18.56 8.33
N MET A 217 8.61 18.21 7.50
CA MET A 217 8.09 19.08 6.45
C MET A 217 7.39 20.34 6.99
N ASN A 218 6.78 20.24 8.17
CA ASN A 218 6.10 21.34 8.86
C ASN A 218 7.06 22.27 9.61
N THR A 219 8.31 21.84 9.84
CA THR A 219 9.24 22.50 10.79
C THR A 219 10.62 22.80 10.22
N ALA A 220 11.02 22.20 9.10
CA ALA A 220 12.34 22.38 8.53
C ALA A 220 12.28 23.11 7.19
N GLY A 221 13.16 24.09 6.98
CA GLY A 221 13.33 24.81 5.71
C GLY A 221 13.49 26.32 5.87
N VAL A 222 14.14 26.97 4.90
CA VAL A 222 14.33 28.44 4.81
C VAL A 222 12.98 29.17 4.61
N ASN A 223 11.94 28.43 4.22
CA ASN A 223 10.59 28.92 3.90
C ASN A 223 9.53 28.54 4.96
N GLY A 224 9.94 27.90 6.07
CA GLY A 224 9.02 27.36 7.09
C GLY A 224 8.39 26.03 6.71
N ASN A 225 7.54 25.99 5.66
CA ASN A 225 6.80 24.80 5.21
C ASN A 225 7.25 24.37 3.80
N ASP A 226 7.68 23.12 3.65
CA ASP A 226 8.19 22.56 2.38
C ASP A 226 7.16 21.76 1.55
N TRP A 227 5.89 21.70 1.96
CA TRP A 227 4.85 20.91 1.28
C TRP A 227 4.64 21.31 -0.19
N ASN A 228 4.90 22.57 -0.55
CA ASN A 228 4.83 23.04 -1.94
C ASN A 228 6.04 22.62 -2.79
N ASN A 229 7.11 22.13 -2.17
CA ASN A 229 8.39 21.78 -2.80
C ASN A 229 8.59 20.27 -2.98
N VAL A 230 7.56 19.46 -2.72
CA VAL A 230 7.60 18.00 -2.90
C VAL A 230 7.72 17.66 -4.37
N SER A 231 8.82 16.98 -4.74
CA SER A 231 9.10 16.56 -6.12
C SER A 231 9.04 15.04 -6.29
N SER A 232 9.24 14.28 -5.21
CA SER A 232 9.02 12.84 -5.17
C SER A 232 8.51 12.41 -3.79
N VAL A 233 7.83 11.29 -3.74
CA VAL A 233 7.44 10.62 -2.49
C VAL A 233 8.04 9.23 -2.47
N ARG A 234 8.75 8.89 -1.41
CA ARG A 234 9.23 7.55 -1.13
C ARG A 234 8.26 6.89 -0.16
N VAL A 235 7.67 5.79 -0.59
CA VAL A 235 6.70 5.01 0.18
C VAL A 235 7.33 3.66 0.53
N ILE A 236 7.25 3.30 1.81
CA ILE A 236 7.70 2.01 2.33
C ILE A 236 6.49 1.34 2.99
N LEU A 237 6.03 0.23 2.41
CA LEU A 237 4.94 -0.58 2.95
C LEU A 237 5.50 -1.85 3.58
N SER A 238 5.15 -2.12 4.83
CA SER A 238 5.49 -3.35 5.53
C SER A 238 4.31 -4.29 5.55
N PHE A 239 4.45 -5.45 4.92
CA PHE A 239 3.45 -6.51 4.90
C PHE A 239 3.74 -7.58 5.95
N THR A 240 2.70 -8.20 6.52
CA THR A 240 2.85 -9.38 7.37
C THR A 240 3.52 -10.51 6.57
N ASN A 241 4.59 -11.08 7.12
CA ASN A 241 5.26 -12.22 6.49
C ASN A 241 4.44 -13.50 6.75
N PRO A 242 3.87 -14.16 5.72
CA PRO A 242 3.06 -15.36 5.93
C PRO A 242 3.88 -16.57 6.42
N LEU A 243 5.21 -16.52 6.24
CA LEU A 243 6.13 -17.58 6.66
C LEU A 243 6.71 -17.33 8.07
N TYR A 244 6.34 -16.23 8.72
CA TYR A 244 6.81 -15.91 10.06
C TYR A 244 6.31 -16.93 11.08
N ASN A 245 7.24 -17.44 11.90
CA ASN A 245 6.94 -18.32 13.01
C ASN A 245 7.32 -17.64 14.33
N PRO A 246 6.35 -17.29 15.21
CA PRO A 246 6.66 -16.63 16.48
C PRO A 246 7.45 -17.51 17.44
N ALA A 247 7.43 -18.83 17.28
CA ALA A 247 8.27 -19.74 18.07
C ALA A 247 9.75 -19.73 17.63
N ARG A 248 10.06 -19.18 16.45
CA ARG A 248 11.41 -19.09 15.88
C ARG A 248 11.64 -17.72 15.21
N PRO A 249 11.63 -16.63 16.00
CA PRO A 249 11.62 -15.26 15.46
C PRO A 249 12.93 -14.88 14.76
N THR A 250 14.01 -15.63 14.94
CA THR A 250 15.31 -15.39 14.30
C THR A 250 15.44 -16.02 12.92
N GLU A 251 14.55 -16.94 12.54
CA GLU A 251 14.61 -17.60 11.22
C GLU A 251 14.12 -16.67 10.11
N GLN A 252 13.09 -15.86 10.39
CA GLN A 252 12.48 -14.94 9.44
C GLN A 252 11.88 -13.71 10.13
N PRO A 253 11.91 -12.53 9.48
CA PRO A 253 11.29 -11.33 10.03
C PRO A 253 9.77 -11.47 10.05
N ALA A 254 9.12 -10.80 11.01
CA ALA A 254 7.66 -10.76 11.12
C ALA A 254 6.99 -10.02 9.96
N THR A 255 7.71 -9.09 9.33
CA THR A 255 7.22 -8.29 8.20
C THR A 255 8.22 -8.25 7.05
N ILE A 256 7.69 -8.00 5.84
CA ILE A 256 8.46 -7.79 4.61
C ILE A 256 8.17 -6.38 4.12
N ALA A 257 9.21 -5.57 3.97
CA ALA A 257 9.08 -4.19 3.50
C ALA A 257 9.28 -4.08 1.99
N PHE A 258 8.45 -3.27 1.35
CA PHE A 258 8.55 -2.92 -0.06
C PHE A 258 8.61 -1.41 -0.22
N GLU A 259 9.66 -0.96 -0.90
CA GLU A 259 9.93 0.47 -1.11
C GLU A 259 9.69 0.85 -2.56
N ARG A 260 9.05 2.00 -2.78
CA ARG A 260 8.92 2.63 -4.10
C ARG A 260 9.11 4.14 -3.99
N VAL A 261 9.97 4.69 -4.84
CA VAL A 261 10.10 6.13 -5.05
C VAL A 261 9.20 6.52 -6.23
N ILE A 262 8.29 7.47 -6.00
CA ILE A 262 7.27 7.91 -6.94
C ILE A 262 7.50 9.39 -7.21
N GLN A 263 7.63 9.76 -8.48
CA GLN A 263 7.76 11.17 -8.88
C GLN A 263 6.39 11.85 -8.93
N VAL A 264 6.36 13.13 -8.59
CA VAL A 264 5.15 13.96 -8.72
C VAL A 264 5.14 14.55 -10.14
N MET A 265 4.12 14.25 -10.95
CA MET A 265 4.12 14.64 -12.37
C MET A 265 4.10 16.16 -12.56
N ALA A 266 3.40 16.89 -11.69
CA ALA A 266 3.38 18.36 -11.71
C ALA A 266 4.77 19.01 -11.46
N ARG A 267 5.75 18.23 -10.99
CA ARG A 267 7.13 18.65 -10.72
C ARG A 267 8.16 17.85 -11.53
N ALA A 268 7.72 16.97 -12.42
CA ALA A 268 8.60 16.17 -13.27
C ALA A 268 8.83 16.87 -14.62
N GLY A 269 10.09 17.09 -14.99
CA GLY A 269 10.45 17.66 -16.29
C GLY A 269 11.46 18.81 -16.24
N VAL A 270 11.67 19.46 -17.39
CA VAL A 270 12.56 20.62 -17.50
C VAL A 270 11.93 21.81 -16.79
N HIS A 271 12.65 22.38 -15.83
CA HIS A 271 12.27 23.63 -15.19
C HIS A 271 12.48 24.78 -16.19
N THR A 272 11.42 25.26 -16.83
CA THR A 272 11.45 26.44 -17.72
C THR A 272 11.11 27.71 -16.95
#